data_AF-A0A257RLV8-F1
#
_entry.id   AF-A0A257RLV8-F1
#
_cell.length_a   1.000
_cell.length_b   1.000
_cell.length_c   1.000
_cell.angle_alpha   90.00
_cell.angle_beta   90.00
_cell.angle_gamma   90.00
#
_symmetry.space_group_name_H-M   'P 1'
#
loop_
_entity.id
_entity.type
_entity.pdbx_description
1 polymer ?
#
loop_
_entity_poly.entity_id
_entity_poly.type
_entity_poly.pdbx_seq_one_letter_code
_entity_poly.pdbx_strand_id
1 'polypeptide(L)'
;MADRIRWERAQRRDDPLDEIGTLADAAPRSVRSYASAHGLFLAWLDSIGEFEPEVPVERRLTPERLGRFILNMRQRRRASTIDQTLTNLKIAMRALCPTGDWAWITRHPLAPTAQEIRASRKPIKQVDAVAILGQGRQMMDAAAERDDGLGSAMDFRNGLLLVFQTLFTLRRSNLAEIV
;
A
#
# COMPACT_ATOMS: atom_id res chain seq x y z
N MET A 1 20.93 -7.82 12.81
CA MET A 1 21.84 -7.55 11.66
C MET A 1 21.50 -8.40 10.43
N ALA A 2 21.26 -9.72 10.59
CA ALA A 2 20.99 -10.64 9.47
C ALA A 2 19.76 -10.29 8.61
N ASP A 3 18.63 -9.89 9.23
CA ASP A 3 17.39 -9.58 8.52
C ASP A 3 17.57 -8.42 7.52
N ARG A 4 18.36 -7.41 7.90
CA ARG A 4 18.66 -6.26 7.04
C ARG A 4 19.46 -6.68 5.80
N ILE A 5 20.45 -7.55 5.97
CA ILE A 5 21.27 -8.07 4.86
C ILE A 5 20.40 -8.88 3.90
N ARG A 6 19.52 -9.75 4.42
CA ARG A 6 18.59 -10.53 3.58
C ARG A 6 17.61 -9.62 2.83
N TRP A 7 17.11 -8.58 3.49
CA TRP A 7 16.22 -7.58 2.88
C TRP A 7 16.89 -6.77 1.77
N GLU A 8 18.15 -6.37 1.97
CA GLU A 8 18.93 -5.67 0.95
C GLU A 8 19.23 -6.58 -0.25
N ARG A 9 19.60 -7.85 0.00
CA ARG A 9 19.82 -8.83 -1.08
C ARG A 9 18.56 -9.07 -1.90
N ALA A 10 17.39 -9.18 -1.26
CA ALA A 10 16.13 -9.39 -1.96
C ALA A 10 15.75 -8.25 -2.92
N GLN A 11 16.29 -7.05 -2.73
CA GLN A 11 16.05 -5.89 -3.60
C GLN A 11 17.08 -5.77 -4.74
N ARG A 12 18.18 -6.52 -4.70
CA ARG A 12 19.18 -6.46 -5.77
C ARG A 12 18.69 -7.25 -6.99
N ARG A 13 18.89 -6.65 -8.15
CA ARG A 13 19.06 -7.42 -9.39
C ARG A 13 20.49 -7.94 -9.34
N ASP A 14 20.67 -9.21 -8.99
CA ASP A 14 21.95 -9.89 -9.23
C ASP A 14 22.13 -10.09 -10.77
N ASP A 15 23.21 -10.75 -11.18
CA ASP A 15 23.65 -10.92 -12.58
C ASP A 15 22.47 -11.27 -13.53
N PRO A 16 22.44 -10.85 -14.81
CA PRO A 16 21.33 -11.16 -15.74
C PRO A 16 21.05 -12.66 -15.95
N LEU A 17 21.95 -13.53 -15.46
CA LEU A 17 21.85 -14.99 -15.49
C LEU A 17 21.54 -15.62 -14.11
N ASP A 18 21.52 -14.81 -13.05
CA ASP A 18 21.22 -15.26 -11.68
C ASP A 18 19.73 -15.09 -11.33
N GLU A 19 19.29 -15.79 -10.28
CA GLU A 19 17.94 -15.64 -9.74
C GLU A 19 17.70 -14.19 -9.29
N ILE A 20 16.76 -13.52 -9.96
CA ILE A 20 16.33 -12.17 -9.61
C ILE A 20 15.78 -12.16 -8.18
N GLY A 21 16.30 -11.27 -7.34
CA GLY A 21 15.82 -11.09 -5.97
C GLY A 21 14.30 -10.84 -5.93
N THR A 22 13.61 -11.40 -4.94
CA THR A 22 12.13 -11.41 -4.86
C THR A 22 11.49 -10.01 -4.92
N LEU A 23 12.24 -8.95 -4.60
CA LEU A 23 11.80 -7.55 -4.59
C LEU A 23 12.50 -6.68 -5.64
N ALA A 24 13.31 -7.25 -6.54
CA ALA A 24 14.17 -6.48 -7.44
C ALA A 24 13.37 -5.58 -8.42
N ASP A 25 12.20 -6.04 -8.85
CA ASP A 25 11.29 -5.28 -9.73
C ASP A 25 10.16 -4.58 -8.95
N ALA A 26 10.15 -4.68 -7.63
CA ALA A 26 9.11 -4.06 -6.82
C ALA A 26 9.34 -2.55 -6.75
N ALA A 27 8.30 -1.77 -7.10
CA ALA A 27 8.35 -0.32 -6.94
C ALA A 27 8.70 0.08 -5.48
N PRO A 28 9.41 1.20 -5.24
CA PRO A 28 9.84 1.59 -3.89
C PRO A 28 8.68 1.70 -2.88
N ARG A 29 7.49 2.10 -3.34
CA ARG A 29 6.28 2.14 -2.51
C ARG A 29 5.86 0.74 -2.03
N SER A 30 5.97 -0.27 -2.88
CA SER A 30 5.64 -1.66 -2.56
C SER A 30 6.64 -2.21 -1.55
N VAL A 31 7.93 -2.00 -1.76
CA VAL A 31 8.99 -2.38 -0.80
C VAL A 31 8.72 -1.81 0.59
N ARG A 32 8.39 -0.51 0.68
CA ARG A 32 8.00 0.12 1.95
C ARG A 32 6.79 -0.56 2.59
N SER A 33 5.79 -0.92 1.79
CA SER A 33 4.57 -1.58 2.28
C SER A 33 4.84 -2.98 2.83
N TYR A 34 5.77 -3.72 2.21
CA TYR A 34 6.21 -5.04 2.69
C TYR A 34 7.01 -4.91 3.98
N ALA A 35 7.97 -3.99 4.04
CA ALA A 35 8.74 -3.70 5.25
C ALA A 35 7.83 -3.27 6.41
N SER A 36 6.85 -2.40 6.15
CA SER A 36 5.88 -1.96 7.16
C SER A 36 5.02 -3.11 7.68
N ALA A 37 4.63 -4.07 6.85
CA ALA A 37 3.85 -5.23 7.30
C ALA A 37 4.66 -6.13 8.23
N HIS A 38 5.93 -6.40 7.90
CA HIS A 38 6.83 -7.14 8.77
C HIS A 38 7.12 -6.37 10.08
N GLY A 39 7.43 -5.07 9.98
CA GLY A 39 7.65 -4.23 11.16
C GLY A 39 6.44 -4.14 12.09
N LEU A 40 5.22 -4.10 11.54
CA LEU A 40 3.99 -4.13 12.33
C LEU A 40 3.84 -5.44 13.12
N PHE A 41 4.20 -6.58 12.52
CA PHE A 41 4.20 -7.86 13.21
C PHE A 41 5.23 -7.92 14.34
N LEU A 42 6.45 -7.42 14.10
CA LEU A 42 7.49 -7.36 15.12
C LEU A 42 7.11 -6.43 16.28
N ALA A 43 6.57 -5.25 15.97
CA ALA A 43 6.07 -4.32 16.99
C ALA A 43 4.93 -4.92 17.82
N TRP A 44 4.08 -5.75 17.20
CA TRP A 44 3.05 -6.48 17.94
C TRP A 44 3.66 -7.55 18.86
N LEU A 45 4.64 -8.33 18.39
CA LEU A 45 5.36 -9.30 19.25
C LEU A 45 6.01 -8.60 20.45
N ASP A 46 6.64 -7.45 20.22
CA ASP A 46 7.28 -6.64 21.26
C ASP A 46 6.24 -6.15 22.27
N SER A 47 5.08 -5.69 21.79
CA SER A 47 3.98 -5.22 22.64
C SER A 47 3.38 -6.29 23.56
N ILE A 48 3.57 -7.57 23.25
CA ILE A 48 3.13 -8.69 24.10
C ILE A 48 4.30 -9.37 24.83
N GLY A 49 5.52 -8.81 24.76
CA GLY A 49 6.71 -9.34 25.42
C GLY A 49 7.27 -10.62 24.80
N GLU A 50 6.90 -10.97 23.58
CA GLU A 50 7.36 -12.18 22.88
C GLU A 50 8.37 -11.88 21.76
N PHE A 51 8.87 -10.65 21.67
CA PHE A 51 9.90 -10.31 20.70
C PHE A 51 11.28 -10.74 21.19
N GLU A 52 11.82 -11.75 20.52
CA GLU A 52 13.18 -12.25 20.76
C GLU A 52 14.07 -11.91 19.55
N PRO A 53 15.02 -10.96 19.69
CA PRO A 53 15.85 -10.51 18.58
C PRO A 53 16.81 -11.59 18.07
N GLU A 54 17.22 -12.53 18.93
CA GLU A 54 18.16 -13.59 18.59
C GLU A 54 17.49 -14.77 17.86
N VAL A 55 16.16 -14.89 17.92
CA VAL A 55 15.42 -15.95 17.23
C VAL A 55 15.41 -15.66 15.72
N PRO A 56 15.73 -16.64 14.85
CA PRO A 56 15.67 -16.44 13.40
C PRO A 56 14.26 -16.04 12.92
N VAL A 57 14.19 -15.21 11.86
CA VAL A 57 12.93 -14.69 11.29
C VAL A 57 11.90 -15.80 11.06
N GLU A 58 12.35 -16.93 10.49
CA GLU A 58 11.51 -18.09 10.21
C GLU A 58 10.85 -18.72 11.45
N ARG A 59 11.46 -18.58 12.63
CA ARG A 59 10.93 -19.08 13.90
C ARG A 59 10.11 -18.04 14.67
N ARG A 60 10.22 -16.75 14.31
CA ARG A 60 9.40 -15.69 14.93
C ARG A 60 7.95 -15.79 14.48
N LEU A 61 7.71 -16.11 13.20
CA LEU A 61 6.37 -16.22 12.63
C LEU A 61 5.87 -17.68 12.61
N THR A 62 4.98 -18.02 13.53
CA THR A 62 4.28 -19.32 13.57
C THR A 62 2.78 -19.16 13.29
N PRO A 63 2.05 -20.22 12.92
CA PRO A 63 0.59 -20.18 12.77
C PRO A 63 -0.13 -19.64 14.01
N GLU A 64 0.29 -20.04 15.21
CA GLU A 64 -0.32 -19.64 16.48
C GLU A 64 -0.11 -18.14 16.74
N ARG A 65 1.12 -17.64 16.52
CA ARG A 65 1.44 -16.21 16.62
C ARG A 65 0.68 -15.41 15.56
N LEU A 66 0.61 -15.91 14.32
CA LEU A 66 -0.15 -15.25 13.27
C LEU A 66 -1.64 -15.16 13.62
N GLY A 67 -2.22 -16.22 14.18
CA GLY A 67 -3.60 -16.25 14.62
C GLY A 67 -3.90 -15.16 15.67
N ARG A 68 -3.06 -15.06 16.72
CA ARG A 68 -3.19 -14.01 17.74
C ARG A 68 -2.99 -12.61 17.16
N PHE A 69 -2.04 -12.45 16.23
CA PHE A 69 -1.84 -11.18 15.52
C PHE A 69 -3.07 -10.77 14.70
N ILE A 70 -3.68 -11.70 13.97
CA ILE A 70 -4.90 -11.44 13.20
C ILE A 70 -6.05 -11.04 14.12
N LEU A 71 -6.24 -11.74 15.24
CA LEU A 71 -7.27 -11.39 16.23
C LEU A 71 -7.05 -9.99 16.81
N ASN A 72 -5.80 -9.63 17.12
CA ASN A 72 -5.46 -8.27 17.55
C ASN A 72 -5.80 -7.23 16.48
N MET A 73 -5.45 -7.47 15.22
CA MET A 73 -5.77 -6.54 14.13
C MET A 73 -7.28 -6.40 13.91
N ARG A 74 -8.06 -7.48 14.03
CA ARG A 74 -9.52 -7.47 13.88
C ARG A 74 -10.23 -6.53 14.84
N GLN A 75 -9.61 -6.19 15.98
CA GLN A 75 -10.17 -5.23 16.95
C GLN A 75 -10.19 -3.78 16.43
N ARG A 76 -9.30 -3.43 15.48
CA ARG A 76 -9.07 -2.02 15.09
C ARG A 76 -9.02 -1.79 13.58
N ARG A 77 -8.91 -2.85 12.77
CA ARG A 77 -8.70 -2.75 11.32
C ARG A 77 -9.81 -3.44 10.56
N ARG A 78 -10.08 -2.88 9.37
CA ARG A 78 -11.01 -3.45 8.40
C ARG A 78 -10.46 -4.73 7.79
N ALA A 79 -11.34 -5.65 7.41
CA ALA A 79 -11.00 -6.90 6.73
C ALA A 79 -10.07 -6.70 5.52
N SER A 80 -10.36 -5.74 4.63
CA SER A 80 -9.50 -5.41 3.48
C SER A 80 -8.08 -4.94 3.88
N THR A 81 -7.95 -4.20 4.97
CA THR A 81 -6.63 -3.77 5.48
C THR A 81 -5.85 -4.95 6.06
N ILE A 82 -6.53 -5.85 6.76
CA ILE A 82 -5.91 -7.06 7.32
C ILE A 82 -5.42 -7.96 6.18
N ASP A 83 -6.26 -8.22 5.19
CA ASP A 83 -5.92 -9.02 4.01
C ASP A 83 -4.68 -8.47 3.26
N GLN A 84 -4.65 -7.16 3.01
CA GLN A 84 -3.48 -6.51 2.40
C GLN A 84 -2.23 -6.63 3.27
N THR A 85 -2.37 -6.51 4.59
CA THR A 85 -1.25 -6.66 5.55
C THR A 85 -0.69 -8.08 5.51
N LEU A 86 -1.56 -9.10 5.48
CA LEU A 86 -1.15 -10.51 5.38
C LEU A 86 -0.46 -10.82 4.05
N THR A 87 -0.97 -10.27 2.94
CA THR A 87 -0.34 -10.38 1.61
C THR A 87 1.05 -9.75 1.62
N ASN A 88 1.19 -8.54 2.17
CA ASN A 88 2.47 -7.85 2.28
C ASN A 88 3.45 -8.59 3.20
N LEU A 89 2.95 -9.14 4.32
CA LEU A 89 3.74 -9.93 5.25
C LEU A 89 4.27 -11.20 4.56
N LYS A 90 3.43 -11.92 3.80
CA LYS A 90 3.86 -13.07 3.00
C LYS A 90 4.99 -12.73 2.04
N ILE A 91 4.89 -11.60 1.33
CA ILE A 91 5.94 -11.16 0.41
C ILE A 91 7.22 -10.80 1.19
N ALA A 92 7.10 -10.12 2.32
CA ALA A 92 8.23 -9.82 3.19
C ALA A 92 8.93 -11.09 3.70
N MET A 93 8.17 -12.12 4.09
CA MET A 93 8.73 -13.39 4.53
C MET A 93 9.42 -14.15 3.40
N ARG A 94 8.92 -14.09 2.16
CA ARG A 94 9.64 -14.64 0.99
C ARG A 94 10.97 -13.93 0.75
N ALA A 95 11.02 -12.61 0.94
CA ALA A 95 12.26 -11.84 0.81
C ALA A 95 13.26 -12.17 1.94
N LEU A 96 12.79 -12.36 3.17
CA LEU A 96 13.65 -12.62 4.34
C LEU A 96 14.04 -14.10 4.51
N CYS A 97 13.21 -15.01 4.04
CA CYS A 97 13.35 -16.46 4.21
C CYS A 97 12.89 -17.17 2.93
N PRO A 98 13.65 -17.08 1.82
CA PRO A 98 13.19 -17.52 0.50
C PRO A 98 12.90 -19.03 0.39
N THR A 99 13.51 -19.85 1.25
CA THR A 99 13.33 -21.31 1.26
C THR A 99 12.04 -21.78 1.94
N GLY A 100 11.35 -20.90 2.68
CA GLY A 100 10.12 -21.27 3.41
C GLY A 100 8.86 -21.20 2.54
N ASP A 101 7.91 -22.12 2.77
CA ASP A 101 6.55 -21.95 2.25
C ASP A 101 5.77 -20.97 3.15
N TRP A 102 5.50 -19.79 2.61
CA TRP A 102 4.74 -18.72 3.27
C TRP A 102 3.30 -18.59 2.77
N ALA A 103 2.84 -19.51 1.91
CA ALA A 103 1.49 -19.46 1.36
C ALA A 103 0.40 -19.64 2.44
N TRP A 104 0.73 -20.28 3.56
CA TRP A 104 -0.16 -20.48 4.70
C TRP A 104 -0.57 -19.15 5.38
N ILE A 105 0.23 -18.09 5.28
CA ILE A 105 -0.09 -16.78 5.90
C ILE A 105 -1.42 -16.24 5.40
N THR A 106 -1.62 -16.24 4.08
CA THR A 106 -2.86 -15.76 3.44
C THR A 106 -3.99 -16.78 3.47
N ARG A 107 -3.69 -18.04 3.82
CA ARG A 107 -4.68 -19.14 3.92
C ARG A 107 -5.03 -19.47 5.37
N HIS A 108 -4.52 -18.69 6.33
CA HIS A 108 -4.73 -18.94 7.74
C HIS A 108 -6.25 -18.94 8.05
N PRO A 109 -6.79 -19.86 8.86
CA PRO A 109 -8.24 -19.96 9.11
C PRO A 109 -8.88 -18.68 9.66
N LEU A 110 -8.10 -17.84 10.35
CA LEU A 110 -8.55 -16.55 10.89
C LEU A 110 -8.40 -15.38 9.92
N ALA A 111 -7.77 -15.59 8.75
CA ALA A 111 -7.64 -14.55 7.73
C ALA A 111 -9.02 -14.08 7.26
N PRO A 112 -9.16 -12.82 6.82
CA PRO A 112 -10.43 -12.31 6.34
C PRO A 112 -10.99 -13.12 5.17
N THR A 113 -12.29 -13.45 5.24
CA THR A 113 -12.97 -14.10 4.12
C THR A 113 -13.24 -13.11 2.98
N ALA A 114 -13.48 -13.62 1.78
CA ALA A 114 -13.86 -12.78 0.63
C ALA A 114 -15.11 -11.93 0.90
N GLN A 115 -16.06 -12.46 1.68
CA GLN A 115 -17.28 -11.75 2.08
C GLN A 115 -16.96 -10.60 3.05
N GLU A 116 -16.16 -10.86 4.09
CA GLU A 116 -15.71 -9.82 5.03
C GLU A 116 -14.95 -8.70 4.32
N ILE A 117 -14.04 -9.07 3.39
CA ILE A 117 -13.28 -8.11 2.60
C ILE A 117 -14.23 -7.22 1.80
N ARG A 118 -15.20 -7.80 1.09
CA ARG A 118 -16.19 -7.06 0.29
C ARG A 118 -17.03 -6.13 1.16
N ALA A 119 -17.55 -6.62 2.29
CA ALA A 119 -18.35 -5.83 3.22
C ALA A 119 -17.57 -4.66 3.85
N SER A 120 -16.25 -4.79 3.99
CA SER A 120 -15.40 -3.74 4.58
C SER A 120 -15.06 -2.58 3.64
N ARG A 121 -15.36 -2.72 2.34
CA ARG A 121 -15.06 -1.70 1.33
C ARG A 121 -15.89 -0.46 1.61
N LYS A 122 -15.25 0.71 1.56
CA LYS A 122 -16.00 1.97 1.59
C LYS A 122 -16.84 2.04 0.32
N PRO A 123 -18.12 2.40 0.40
CA PRO A 123 -18.85 2.77 -0.80
C PRO A 123 -18.08 3.90 -1.48
N ILE A 124 -17.86 3.76 -2.78
CA ILE A 124 -17.30 4.83 -3.59
C ILE A 124 -18.35 5.93 -3.57
N LYS A 125 -18.04 7.07 -2.93
CA LYS A 125 -18.93 8.23 -2.99
C LYS A 125 -18.98 8.65 -4.46
N GLN A 126 -20.14 8.48 -5.09
CA GLN A 126 -20.33 9.01 -6.43
C GLN A 126 -20.26 10.53 -6.33
N VAL A 127 -19.39 11.10 -7.14
CA VAL A 127 -19.25 12.55 -7.23
C VAL A 127 -20.03 12.99 -8.45
N ASP A 128 -20.75 14.09 -8.33
CA ASP A 128 -21.48 14.68 -9.45
C ASP A 128 -20.49 15.26 -10.46
N ALA A 129 -20.25 14.51 -11.53
CA ALA A 129 -19.32 14.88 -12.58
C ALA A 129 -19.75 16.17 -13.30
N VAL A 130 -21.07 16.41 -13.43
CA VAL A 130 -21.59 17.62 -14.08
C VAL A 130 -21.29 18.84 -13.22
N ALA A 131 -21.51 18.72 -11.90
CA ALA A 131 -21.16 19.78 -10.96
C ALA A 131 -19.66 20.10 -10.96
N ILE A 132 -18.79 19.08 -10.98
CA ILE A 132 -17.32 19.31 -11.04
C ILE A 132 -16.91 19.96 -12.35
N LEU A 133 -17.45 19.52 -13.49
CA LEU A 133 -17.18 20.12 -14.79
C LEU A 133 -17.60 21.60 -14.82
N GLY A 134 -18.80 21.89 -14.34
CA GLY A 134 -19.31 23.26 -14.21
C GLY A 134 -18.41 24.12 -13.34
N GLN A 135 -18.00 23.61 -12.17
CA GLN A 135 -17.12 24.33 -11.25
C GLN A 135 -15.73 24.58 -11.87
N GLY A 136 -15.13 23.58 -12.51
CA GLY A 136 -13.83 23.74 -13.17
C GLY A 136 -13.87 24.78 -14.30
N ARG A 137 -14.97 24.83 -15.05
CA ARG A 137 -15.17 25.85 -16.08
C ARG A 137 -15.37 27.25 -15.49
N GLN A 138 -16.20 27.39 -14.46
CA GLN A 138 -16.38 28.67 -13.76
C GLN A 138 -15.06 29.20 -13.18
N MET A 139 -14.19 28.33 -12.67
CA MET A 139 -12.86 28.72 -12.20
C MET A 139 -11.98 29.27 -13.32
N MET A 140 -12.00 28.64 -14.50
CA MET A 140 -11.25 29.12 -15.67
C MET A 140 -11.79 30.46 -16.17
N ASP A 141 -13.12 30.59 -16.27
CA ASP A 141 -13.78 31.80 -16.75
C ASP A 141 -13.49 32.97 -15.79
N ALA A 142 -13.67 32.77 -14.47
CA ALA A 142 -13.37 33.78 -13.46
C ALA A 142 -11.88 34.14 -13.39
N ALA A 143 -10.97 33.20 -13.62
CA ALA A 143 -9.55 33.47 -13.69
C ALA A 143 -9.17 34.29 -14.94
N ALA A 144 -9.84 34.06 -16.07
CA ALA A 144 -9.58 34.81 -17.31
C ALA A 144 -10.02 36.29 -17.20
N GLU A 145 -10.98 36.60 -16.33
CA GLU A 145 -11.49 37.95 -16.10
C GLU A 145 -10.66 38.75 -15.07
N ARG A 146 -9.77 38.11 -14.32
CA ARG A 146 -8.94 38.75 -13.29
C ARG A 146 -7.54 39.08 -13.83
N ASP A 147 -7.01 40.24 -13.42
CA ASP A 147 -5.68 40.73 -13.78
C ASP A 147 -4.71 40.71 -12.59
N ASP A 148 -4.61 39.55 -11.91
CA ASP A 148 -3.73 39.35 -10.74
C ASP A 148 -2.49 38.48 -11.06
N GLY A 149 -2.21 38.27 -12.35
CA GLY A 149 -1.03 37.56 -12.86
C GLY A 149 -0.99 36.09 -12.44
N LEU A 150 -0.13 35.76 -11.49
CA LEU A 150 0.17 34.37 -11.08
C LEU A 150 -1.03 33.69 -10.42
N GLY A 151 -1.87 34.43 -9.67
CA GLY A 151 -3.05 33.88 -9.00
C GLY A 151 -4.06 33.33 -10.02
N SER A 152 -4.36 34.10 -11.05
CA SER A 152 -5.26 33.70 -12.13
C SER A 152 -4.68 32.61 -13.01
N ALA A 153 -3.38 32.61 -13.28
CA ALA A 153 -2.76 31.47 -13.96
C ALA A 153 -2.91 30.15 -13.16
N MET A 154 -2.74 30.20 -11.84
CA MET A 154 -2.92 29.02 -10.97
C MET A 154 -4.38 28.56 -10.91
N ASP A 155 -5.34 29.48 -10.77
CA ASP A 155 -6.77 29.13 -10.73
C ASP A 155 -7.27 28.61 -12.07
N PHE A 156 -6.80 29.18 -13.19
CA PHE A 156 -7.08 28.67 -14.53
C PHE A 156 -6.54 27.23 -14.68
N ARG A 157 -5.29 26.99 -14.28
CA ARG A 157 -4.68 25.64 -14.27
C ARG A 157 -5.50 24.67 -13.42
N ASN A 158 -5.90 25.06 -12.21
CA ASN A 158 -6.69 24.19 -11.33
C ASN A 158 -8.07 23.86 -11.93
N GLY A 159 -8.74 24.85 -12.53
CA GLY A 159 -10.00 24.65 -13.24
C GLY A 159 -9.85 23.68 -14.42
N LEU A 160 -8.79 23.85 -15.22
CA LEU A 160 -8.46 22.95 -16.32
C LEU A 160 -8.18 21.51 -15.84
N LEU A 161 -7.42 21.36 -14.73
CA LEU A 161 -7.15 20.04 -14.14
C LEU A 161 -8.43 19.36 -13.65
N LEU A 162 -9.38 20.10 -13.08
CA LEU A 162 -10.68 19.54 -12.67
C LEU A 162 -11.48 19.05 -13.88
N VAL A 163 -11.54 19.85 -14.96
CA VAL A 163 -12.24 19.46 -16.19
C VAL A 163 -11.59 18.23 -16.82
N PHE A 164 -10.28 18.26 -17.00
CA PHE A 164 -9.52 17.18 -17.61
C PHE A 164 -9.64 15.88 -16.81
N GLN A 165 -9.49 15.94 -15.49
CA GLN A 165 -9.62 14.79 -14.61
C GLN A 165 -11.03 14.17 -14.64
N THR A 166 -12.07 15.00 -14.82
CA THR A 166 -13.47 14.53 -14.88
C THR A 166 -13.77 13.84 -16.22
N LEU A 167 -13.18 14.32 -17.32
CA LEU A 167 -13.39 13.74 -18.66
C LEU A 167 -12.57 12.47 -18.90
N PHE A 168 -11.33 12.39 -18.40
CA PHE A 168 -10.40 11.31 -18.75
C PHE A 168 -10.16 10.29 -17.62
N THR A 169 -10.72 10.49 -16.42
CA THR A 169 -10.64 9.56 -15.26
C THR A 169 -9.22 9.03 -14.95
N LEU A 170 -8.21 9.87 -15.09
CA LEU A 170 -6.81 9.46 -14.86
C LEU A 170 -6.56 9.20 -13.37
N ARG A 171 -5.55 8.39 -13.04
CA ARG A 171 -5.06 8.36 -11.65
C ARG A 171 -4.35 9.68 -11.37
N ARG A 172 -4.53 10.23 -10.16
CA ARG A 172 -3.86 11.49 -9.75
C ARG A 172 -2.34 11.46 -9.93
N SER A 173 -1.72 10.30 -9.76
CA SER A 173 -0.28 10.13 -10.05
C SER A 173 0.05 10.35 -11.52
N ASN A 174 -0.75 9.78 -12.42
CA ASN A 174 -0.55 9.90 -13.86
C ASN A 174 -0.83 11.33 -14.32
N LEU A 175 -1.83 11.99 -13.74
CA LEU A 175 -2.08 13.41 -14.02
C LEU A 175 -0.88 14.28 -13.62
N ALA A 176 -0.24 13.99 -12.49
CA ALA A 176 0.94 14.74 -12.02
C ALA A 176 2.19 14.54 -12.88
N GLU A 177 2.24 13.52 -13.74
CA GLU A 177 3.35 13.33 -14.69
C GLU A 177 3.18 14.18 -15.96
N ILE A 178 1.99 14.75 -16.20
CA ILE A 178 1.65 15.50 -17.42
C ILE A 178 1.78 17.03 -17.21
N VAL A 179 1.85 17.50 -15.96
CA VAL A 179 1.65 18.90 -15.56
C VAL A 179 2.81 19.40 -14.73
#